data_AF-A0A6J4URH8-F1
#
_entry.id   AF-A0A6J4URH8-F1
#
_cell.length_a   1.000
_cell.length_b   1.000
_cell.length_c   1.000
_cell.angle_alpha   90.00
_cell.angle_beta   90.00
_cell.angle_gamma   90.00
#
_symmetry.space_group_name_H-M   'P 1'
#
loop_
_entity.id
_entity.type
_entity.pdbx_description
1 polymer ?
#
loop_
_entity_poly.entity_id
_entity_poly.type
_entity_poly.pdbx_seq_one_letter_code
_entity_poly.pdbx_strand_id
1 'polypeptide(L)' 'MPRVRYLGRLHRRNEFPIGSHHPLRETLLRQAGSNAAERAAFLRRQYATAQEQLVQLWAPREEGAPAF' A
#
# COMPACT_ATOMS: atom_id res chain seq x y z
N MET A 1 13.79 -2.49 6.36
CA MET A 1 13.16 -2.29 5.03
C MET A 1 11.72 -2.77 5.07
N PRO A 2 10.71 -1.93 4.78
CA PRO A 2 9.36 -2.44 4.55
C PRO A 2 9.44 -3.38 3.35
N ARG A 3 9.21 -4.68 3.55
CA ARG A 3 9.34 -5.68 2.49
C ARG A 3 8.22 -5.49 1.45
N VAL A 4 8.51 -5.67 0.16
CA VAL A 4 7.55 -5.55 -0.97
C VAL A 4 6.21 -6.26 -0.73
N ARG A 5 6.21 -7.33 0.08
CA ARG A 5 5.00 -8.04 0.55
C ARG A 5 3.96 -7.16 1.25
N TYR A 6 4.33 -6.01 1.83
CA TYR A 6 3.36 -5.07 2.41
C TYR A 6 2.56 -4.32 1.35
N LEU A 7 3.09 -4.15 0.12
CA LEU A 7 2.33 -3.54 -0.98
C LEU A 7 1.12 -4.38 -1.38
N GLY A 8 1.26 -5.72 -1.37
CA GLY A 8 0.14 -6.62 -1.64
C GLY A 8 -0.99 -6.49 -0.61
N ARG A 9 -0.64 -6.35 0.68
CA ARG A 9 -1.63 -6.12 1.74
C ARG A 9 -2.31 -4.76 1.63
N LEU A 10 -1.52 -3.71 1.35
CA LEU A 10 -2.03 -2.37 1.18
C LEU A 10 -2.96 -2.26 -0.04
N HIS A 11 -2.59 -2.90 -1.16
CA HIS A 11 -3.41 -2.99 -2.34
C HIS A 11 -4.74 -3.67 -2.04
N ARG A 12 -4.72 -4.87 -1.42
CA ARG A 12 -5.94 -5.60 -1.03
C ARG A 12 -6.84 -4.78 -0.11
N ARG A 13 -6.26 -4.06 0.86
CA ARG A 13 -7.02 -3.17 1.74
C ARG A 13 -7.68 -2.03 0.98
N ASN A 14 -7.01 -1.45 -0.01
CA ASN A 14 -7.56 -0.34 -0.81
C ASN A 14 -8.62 -0.80 -1.81
N GLU A 15 -8.56 -2.03 -2.31
CA GLU A 15 -9.60 -2.59 -3.20
C GLU A 15 -10.95 -2.77 -2.49
N PHE A 16 -10.96 -3.08 -1.19
CA PHE A 16 -12.20 -3.32 -0.44
C PHE A 16 -13.13 -2.07 -0.37
N PRO A 17 -12.65 -0.87 0.00
CA PRO A 17 -13.44 0.37 -0.09
C PRO A 17 -13.87 0.73 -1.52
N ILE A 18 -13.09 0.36 -2.54
CA ILE A 18 -13.41 0.69 -3.94
C ILE A 18 -14.55 -0.17 -4.48
N GLY A 19 -14.55 -1.46 -4.11
CA GLY A 19 -15.62 -2.40 -4.44
C GLY A 19 -16.87 -2.28 -3.55
N SER A 20 -16.82 -1.44 -2.52
CA SER A 20 -17.95 -1.18 -1.62
C SER A 20 -18.44 0.26 -1.77
N HIS A 21 -19.65 0.56 -1.27
CA HIS A 21 -20.21 1.93 -1.23
C HIS A 21 -19.52 2.82 -0.18
N HIS A 22 -18.24 2.59 0.07
CA HIS A 22 -17.49 3.30 1.09
C HIS A 22 -17.17 4.73 0.63
N PRO A 23 -17.30 5.75 1.49
CA PRO A 23 -17.07 7.16 1.10
C PRO A 23 -15.66 7.45 0.58
N LEU A 24 -14.67 6.64 0.97
CA LEU A 24 -13.29 6.76 0.48
C LEU A 24 -13.08 6.25 -0.96
N ARG A 25 -14.07 5.61 -1.57
CA ARG A 25 -13.95 5.03 -2.92
C ARG A 25 -13.46 6.05 -3.94
N GLU A 26 -14.14 7.19 -4.04
CA GLU A 26 -13.79 8.22 -5.02
C GLU A 26 -12.40 8.82 -4.77
N THR A 27 -12.01 8.96 -3.50
CA THR A 27 -10.68 9.45 -3.13
C THR A 27 -9.61 8.47 -3.60
N LEU A 28 -9.79 7.18 -3.34
CA LEU A 28 -8.83 6.14 -3.75
C LEU A 28 -8.72 6.03 -5.27
N LEU A 29 -9.84 6.13 -6.00
CA LEU A 29 -9.81 6.13 -7.47
C LEU A 29 -9.08 7.36 -8.03
N ARG A 30 -9.37 8.56 -7.50
CA ARG A 30 -8.70 9.80 -7.94
C ARG A 30 -7.22 9.84 -7.62
N GLN A 31 -6.80 9.32 -6.48
CA GLN A 31 -5.41 9.40 -6.02
C GLN A 31 -4.53 8.26 -6.54
N ALA A 32 -5.05 7.04 -6.64
CA ALA A 32 -4.26 5.87 -7.00
C ALA A 32 -4.51 5.35 -8.42
N GLY A 33 -5.65 5.67 -9.03
CA GLY A 33 -5.98 5.25 -10.40
C GLY A 33 -7.35 4.59 -10.55
N SER A 34 -7.85 4.64 -11.78
CA SER A 34 -9.18 4.19 -12.18
C SER A 34 -9.32 2.67 -12.22
N ASN A 35 -8.23 1.97 -12.58
CA ASN A 35 -8.19 0.51 -12.66
C ASN A 35 -7.16 -0.10 -11.70
N ALA A 36 -7.26 -1.40 -11.46
CA ALA A 36 -6.42 -2.10 -10.48
C ALA A 36 -4.93 -2.07 -10.84
N ALA A 37 -4.59 -2.09 -12.13
CA ALA A 37 -3.20 -2.04 -12.61
C ALA A 37 -2.56 -0.68 -12.32
N GLU A 38 -3.26 0.43 -12.57
CA GLU A 38 -2.83 1.78 -12.22
C GLU A 38 -2.59 1.91 -10.71
N ARG A 39 -3.53 1.40 -9.89
CA ARG A 39 -3.40 1.44 -8.43
C ARG A 39 -2.21 0.63 -7.92
N ALA A 40 -1.95 -0.53 -8.50
CA ALA A 40 -0.77 -1.33 -8.18
C ALA A 40 0.53 -0.61 -8.59
N ALA A 41 0.55 0.03 -9.76
CA ALA A 41 1.70 0.81 -10.23
C ALA A 41 1.96 2.05 -9.36
N PHE A 42 0.90 2.76 -8.94
CA PHE A 42 0.98 3.88 -8.00
C PHE A 42 1.66 3.45 -6.69
N LEU A 43 1.22 2.35 -6.07
CA LEU A 43 1.82 1.84 -4.84
C LEU A 43 3.31 1.45 -5.01
N ARG A 44 3.68 0.89 -6.16
CA ARG A 44 5.09 0.57 -6.47
C ARG A 44 5.94 1.83 -6.61
N ARG A 45 5.43 2.87 -7.28
CA ARG A 45 6.12 4.16 -7.44
C ARG A 45 6.33 4.83 -6.09
N GLN A 46 5.28 4.94 -5.29
CA GLN A 46 5.38 5.54 -3.95
C GLN A 46 6.36 4.77 -3.06
N TYR A 47 6.41 3.44 -3.18
CA TYR A 47 7.37 2.63 -2.46
C TYR A 47 8.81 2.88 -2.92
N ALA A 48 9.06 2.92 -4.23
CA ALA A 48 10.39 3.24 -4.78
C ALA A 48 10.85 4.63 -4.34
N THR A 49 9.99 5.65 -4.43
CA THR A 49 10.28 7.00 -3.95
C THR A 49 10.59 7.01 -2.45
N ALA A 50 9.81 6.29 -1.63
CA ALA A 50 10.10 6.17 -0.20
C ALA A 50 11.45 5.48 0.07
N GLN A 51 11.82 4.46 -0.72
CA GLN A 51 13.13 3.81 -0.61
C GLN A 51 14.28 4.77 -0.96
N GLU A 52 14.12 5.59 -1.99
CA GLU A 52 15.10 6.59 -2.40
C GLU A 52 15.26 7.72 -1.38
N GLN A 53 14.18 8.08 -0.68
CA GLN A 53 14.17 9.16 0.32
C GLN A 53 14.51 8.70 1.74
N LEU A 54 14.58 7.38 1.99
CA LEU A 54 14.91 6.82 3.31
C LEU A 54 16.41 7.02 3.60
N VAL A 55 16.76 8.15 4.23
CA VAL A 55 18.10 8.42 4.78
C VAL A 55 18.45 7.45 5.93
N GLN A 56 17.44 6.93 6.64
CA GLN A 56 17.57 5.89 7.67
C GLN A 56 16.52 4.79 7.48
N LEU A 57 16.99 3.55 7.53
CA LEU A 57 16.19 2.32 7.47
C LEU A 57 15.31 2.13 8.72
N TRP A 58 14.17 2.84 8.83
CA TRP A 58 13.19 2.47 9.85
C TRP A 58 12.56 1.11 9.50
N ALA A 59 12.72 0.14 10.39
CA ALA A 59 11.98 -1.12 10.38
C ALA A 59 11.27 -1.23 11.73
N PRO A 60 9.96 -1.56 11.76
CA PRO A 60 9.32 -1.89 13.02
C PRO A 60 10.06 -3.08 13.63
N ARG A 61 10.30 -3.07 14.96
CA ARG A 61 10.66 -4.29 15.67
C ARG A 61 9.51 -5.28 15.42
N GLU A 62 9.83 -6.48 14.96
CA GLU A 62 8.86 -7.57 14.87
C GLU A 62 8.45 -7.92 16.31
N GLU A 63 7.37 -7.31 16.79
CA GLU A 63 6.85 -7.52 18.14
C GLU A 63 5.81 -8.66 18.06
N GLY A 64 6.30 -9.90 18.22
CA GLY A 64 5.48 -11.09 18.39
C GLY A 64 5.76 -12.21 17.37
N ALA A 65 5.88 -13.44 17.88
CA ALA A 65 5.84 -14.65 17.08
C ALA A 65 4.51 -14.73 16.31
N PRO A 66 4.48 -15.36 15.11
CA PRO A 66 3.23 -15.58 14.39
C PRO A 66 2.23 -16.30 15.30
N ALA A 67 1.07 -15.68 15.53
CA ALA A 67 -0.06 -16.38 16.14
C ALA A 67 -0.61 -17.35 15.08
N PHE A 68 -0.20 -18.62 15.24
CA PHE A 68 -0.71 -19.88 14.64
C PHE A 68 -1.17 -19.85 13.18
#